data_AF-A0A7S3H9Q9-F1
#
_entry.id   AF-A0A7S3H9Q9-F1
#
_cell.length_a   1.000
_cell.length_b   1.000
_cell.length_c   1.000
_cell.angle_alpha   90.00
_cell.angle_beta   90.00
_cell.angle_gamma   90.00
#
_symmetry.space_group_name_H-M   'P 1'
#
loop_
_entity.id
_entity.type
_entity.pdbx_description
1 polymer ?
#
loop_
_entity_poly.entity_id
_entity_poly.type
_entity_poly.pdbx_seq_one_letter_code
_entity_poly.pdbx_strand_id
1 'polypeptide(L)'
;IGFRLLGAAPNDESGNSVSGAGDVNNDGIDDVIVGAYYADQTGDSKHGISYVIFGRNIPGGAVPFGDIQLTTWATALAPSTGFRILGSAANDCSGYSVSAAGDMNGDGIDDLLIGAYLADPPSKDAP
;
A
#
# COMPACT_ATOMS: atom_id res chain seq x y z
N ILE A 1 0.71 -13.25 -17.63
CA ILE A 1 1.84 -12.29 -17.47
C ILE A 1 1.77 -11.75 -16.05
N GLY A 2 2.90 -11.50 -15.39
CA GLY A 2 2.92 -11.04 -14.00
C GLY A 2 4.19 -10.24 -13.70
N PHE A 3 4.30 -9.71 -12.49
CA PHE A 3 5.43 -8.92 -12.01
C PHE A 3 5.82 -9.30 -10.59
N ARG A 4 6.98 -8.81 -10.15
CA ARG A 4 7.47 -8.96 -8.78
C ARG A 4 7.50 -7.60 -8.11
N LEU A 5 7.14 -7.58 -6.84
CA LEU A 5 7.53 -6.51 -5.92
C LEU A 5 8.83 -6.89 -5.24
N LEU A 6 9.80 -5.99 -5.31
CA LEU A 6 11.08 -6.10 -4.63
C LEU A 6 11.05 -5.16 -3.43
N GLY A 7 11.14 -5.76 -2.23
CA GLY A 7 11.00 -5.08 -0.95
C GLY A 7 11.97 -3.91 -0.78
N ALA A 8 11.58 -2.93 0.06
CA ALA A 8 12.35 -1.70 0.26
C ALA A 8 13.58 -1.93 1.16
N ALA A 9 13.44 -2.70 2.24
CA ALA A 9 14.55 -3.06 3.11
C ALA A 9 14.40 -4.48 3.68
N PRO A 10 15.49 -5.08 4.20
CA PRO A 10 15.42 -6.35 4.93
C PRO A 10 14.47 -6.26 6.13
N ASN A 11 13.69 -7.32 6.36
CA ASN A 11 12.74 -7.46 7.48
C ASN A 11 11.54 -6.50 7.47
N ASP A 12 11.29 -5.76 6.40
CA ASP A 12 10.08 -4.94 6.25
C ASP A 12 8.79 -5.78 6.20
N GLU A 13 8.91 -7.09 5.97
CA GLU A 13 7.79 -8.02 5.79
C GLU A 13 6.82 -7.57 4.68
N SER A 14 7.36 -6.97 3.61
CA SER A 14 6.58 -6.62 2.42
C SER A 14 5.91 -7.86 1.82
N GLY A 15 4.59 -7.77 1.61
CA GLY A 15 3.81 -8.91 1.12
C GLY A 15 3.25 -9.80 2.21
N ASN A 16 3.35 -9.41 3.50
CA ASN A 16 2.72 -10.12 4.61
C ASN A 16 1.19 -10.22 4.44
N SER A 17 0.58 -9.16 3.91
CA SER A 17 -0.84 -9.13 3.54
C SER A 17 -0.99 -8.48 2.17
N VAL A 18 -1.84 -9.08 1.31
CA VAL A 18 -2.09 -8.62 -0.07
C VAL A 18 -3.58 -8.76 -0.36
N SER A 19 -4.16 -7.76 -1.02
CA SER A 19 -5.53 -7.80 -1.52
C SER A 19 -5.65 -7.06 -2.86
N GLY A 20 -6.67 -7.41 -3.65
CA GLY A 20 -7.19 -6.46 -4.64
C GLY A 20 -7.68 -5.21 -3.91
N ALA A 21 -7.44 -4.04 -4.50
CA ALA A 21 -7.79 -2.74 -3.94
C ALA A 21 -9.04 -2.13 -4.58
N GLY A 22 -9.52 -2.68 -5.70
CA GLY A 22 -10.48 -1.98 -6.56
C GLY A 22 -9.78 -0.88 -7.36
N ASP A 23 -10.53 -0.02 -8.02
CA ASP A 23 -9.99 1.12 -8.77
C ASP A 23 -9.91 2.35 -7.86
N VAL A 24 -8.73 2.60 -7.29
CA VAL A 24 -8.53 3.68 -6.31
C VAL A 24 -7.98 4.97 -6.94
N ASN A 25 -7.81 4.98 -8.27
CA ASN A 25 -7.36 6.14 -9.03
C ASN A 25 -8.32 6.57 -10.15
N ASN A 26 -9.44 5.85 -10.33
CA ASN A 26 -10.49 6.07 -11.30
C ASN A 26 -10.02 6.01 -12.76
N ASP A 27 -9.16 5.03 -13.09
CA ASP A 27 -8.70 4.77 -14.46
C ASP A 27 -9.40 3.60 -15.15
N GLY A 28 -10.32 2.94 -14.44
CA GLY A 28 -11.11 1.79 -14.88
C GLY A 28 -10.39 0.45 -14.75
N ILE A 29 -9.29 0.38 -14.01
CA ILE A 29 -8.48 -0.83 -13.83
C ILE A 29 -8.25 -1.10 -12.34
N ASP A 30 -8.59 -2.30 -11.89
CA ASP A 30 -8.35 -2.70 -10.50
C ASP A 30 -6.87 -2.64 -10.10
N ASP A 31 -6.65 -2.08 -8.92
CA ASP A 31 -5.37 -1.90 -8.25
C ASP A 31 -5.09 -3.01 -7.23
N VAL A 32 -3.89 -3.02 -6.66
CA VAL A 32 -3.46 -3.95 -5.60
C VAL A 32 -2.93 -3.19 -4.40
N ILE A 33 -3.28 -3.66 -3.19
CA ILE A 33 -2.67 -3.18 -1.93
C ILE A 33 -1.79 -4.27 -1.31
N VAL A 34 -0.63 -3.85 -0.81
CA VAL A 34 0.39 -4.71 -0.19
C VAL A 34 0.83 -4.10 1.14
N GLY A 35 0.73 -4.88 2.21
CA GLY A 35 1.20 -4.51 3.55
C GLY A 35 2.67 -4.89 3.79
N ALA A 36 3.41 -4.00 4.47
CA ALA A 36 4.76 -4.18 4.97
C ALA A 36 4.84 -3.65 6.41
N TYR A 37 4.32 -4.42 7.36
CA TYR A 37 4.01 -3.92 8.71
C TYR A 37 5.24 -3.66 9.59
N TYR A 38 6.42 -4.14 9.19
CA TYR A 38 7.69 -3.80 9.83
C TYR A 38 8.51 -2.77 9.07
N ALA A 39 8.03 -2.30 7.91
CA ALA A 39 8.70 -1.23 7.19
C ALA A 39 8.85 0.03 8.06
N ASP A 40 10.05 0.58 8.05
CA ASP A 40 10.40 1.79 8.79
C ASP A 40 10.46 3.03 7.88
N GLN A 41 10.34 4.20 8.49
CA GLN A 41 10.54 5.48 7.81
C GLN A 41 11.85 6.15 8.23
N THR A 42 12.24 5.98 9.49
CA THR A 42 13.37 6.69 10.12
C THR A 42 14.08 5.82 11.18
N GLY A 43 14.42 4.58 10.82
CA GLY A 43 15.15 3.63 11.67
C GLY A 43 14.24 2.81 12.58
N ASP A 44 14.35 1.48 12.46
CA ASP A 44 13.77 0.35 13.21
C ASP A 44 12.68 0.71 14.24
N SER A 45 11.60 1.27 13.72
CA SER A 45 10.49 1.81 14.52
C SER A 45 9.17 1.19 14.13
N LYS A 46 9.13 0.26 13.16
CA LYS A 46 7.94 -0.55 12.82
C LYS A 46 6.65 0.27 12.70
N HIS A 47 6.74 1.43 12.04
CA HIS A 47 5.57 2.24 11.71
C HIS A 47 4.62 1.44 10.82
N GLY A 48 5.21 0.69 9.89
CA GLY A 48 4.51 -0.04 8.86
C GLY A 48 4.22 0.85 7.66
N ILE A 49 4.28 0.26 6.47
CA ILE A 49 3.96 0.93 5.20
C ILE A 49 3.01 0.02 4.42
N SER A 50 1.95 0.60 3.85
CA SER A 50 1.15 -0.06 2.82
C SER A 50 1.45 0.55 1.46
N TYR A 51 1.58 -0.28 0.44
CA TYR A 51 1.83 0.13 -0.93
C TYR A 51 0.59 -0.16 -1.75
N VAL A 52 0.11 0.84 -2.48
CA VAL A 52 -0.92 0.68 -3.50
C VAL A 52 -0.22 0.71 -4.84
N ILE A 53 -0.44 -0.32 -5.65
CA ILE A 53 0.14 -0.49 -6.98
C ILE A 53 -1.01 -0.34 -7.97
N PHE A 54 -0.91 0.66 -8.84
CA PHE A 54 -1.94 0.89 -9.82
C PHE A 54 -1.95 -0.19 -10.89
N GLY A 55 -3.16 -0.68 -11.17
CA GLY A 55 -3.49 -1.43 -12.36
C GLY A 55 -3.07 -0.66 -13.61
N ARG A 56 -2.82 -1.39 -14.69
CA ARG A 56 -2.51 -0.77 -15.98
C ARG A 56 -2.74 -1.74 -17.12
N ASN A 57 -3.27 -1.18 -18.20
CA ASN A 57 -3.44 -1.87 -19.46
C ASN A 57 -2.56 -1.16 -20.49
N ILE A 58 -1.51 -1.84 -20.98
CA ILE A 58 -0.65 -1.28 -22.01
C ILE A 58 -1.16 -1.73 -23.39
N PRO A 59 -1.50 -0.79 -24.29
CA PRO A 59 -1.93 -1.14 -25.64
C PRO A 59 -0.92 -2.03 -26.37
N GLY A 60 -1.41 -2.98 -27.17
CA GLY A 60 -0.57 -3.85 -27.99
C GLY A 60 0.02 -5.06 -27.26
N GLY A 61 -0.45 -5.37 -26.04
CA GLY A 61 -0.11 -6.62 -25.35
C GLY A 61 1.30 -6.67 -24.77
N ALA A 62 1.96 -5.52 -24.62
CA ALA A 62 3.21 -5.43 -23.88
C ALA A 62 3.01 -5.86 -22.41
N VAL A 63 4.06 -6.37 -21.78
CA VAL A 63 4.10 -6.63 -20.34
C VAL A 63 3.73 -5.35 -19.59
N PRO A 64 2.58 -5.30 -18.88
CA PRO A 64 2.14 -4.07 -18.22
C PRO A 64 3.11 -3.63 -17.13
N PHE A 65 3.80 -4.61 -16.53
CA PHE A 65 4.72 -4.41 -15.43
C PHE A 65 6.05 -5.13 -15.71
N GLY A 66 7.15 -4.46 -15.38
CA GLY A 66 8.41 -5.11 -15.02
C GLY A 66 8.47 -5.30 -13.50
N ASP A 67 9.65 -5.59 -12.95
CA ASP A 67 9.83 -5.59 -11.49
C ASP A 67 9.58 -4.19 -10.91
N ILE A 68 8.82 -4.12 -9.82
CA ILE A 68 8.60 -2.89 -9.06
C ILE A 68 9.56 -2.87 -7.87
N GLN A 69 10.44 -1.87 -7.84
CA GLN A 69 11.42 -1.66 -6.77
C GLN A 69 10.86 -0.72 -5.71
N LEU A 70 10.50 -1.22 -4.54
CA LEU A 70 9.95 -0.37 -3.47
C LEU A 70 11.03 0.54 -2.84
N THR A 71 12.30 0.19 -2.98
CA THR A 71 13.45 1.02 -2.55
C THR A 71 13.42 2.44 -3.13
N THR A 72 12.90 2.62 -4.35
CA THR A 72 12.87 3.93 -5.02
C THR A 72 11.66 4.77 -4.61
N TRP A 73 10.65 4.18 -3.98
CA TRP A 73 9.40 4.86 -3.62
C TRP A 73 9.59 5.86 -2.47
N ALA A 74 10.76 5.86 -1.83
CA ALA A 74 11.15 6.87 -0.86
C ALA A 74 11.52 8.22 -1.47
N THR A 75 12.07 8.22 -2.67
CA THR A 75 12.72 9.40 -3.27
C THR A 75 12.23 9.73 -4.66
N ALA A 76 11.59 8.77 -5.35
CA ALA A 76 11.06 8.93 -6.70
C ALA A 76 9.84 8.01 -6.89
N LEU A 77 8.67 8.43 -6.38
CA LEU A 77 7.40 7.83 -6.78
C LEU A 77 7.07 8.30 -8.19
N ALA A 78 6.92 7.37 -9.12
CA ALA A 78 6.24 7.65 -10.38
C ALA A 78 4.72 7.66 -10.07
N PRO A 79 4.03 8.81 -10.12
CA PRO A 79 2.62 8.89 -9.70
C PRO A 79 1.69 7.95 -10.47
N SER A 80 2.11 7.51 -11.67
CA SER A 80 1.40 6.55 -12.51
C SER A 80 1.59 5.08 -12.13
N THR A 81 2.37 4.77 -11.08
CA THR A 81 2.60 3.39 -10.62
C THR A 81 1.91 3.10 -9.30
N GLY A 82 1.48 4.13 -8.58
CA GLY A 82 0.82 3.99 -7.29
C GLY A 82 1.40 4.92 -6.25
N PHE A 83 1.13 4.60 -4.99
CA PHE A 83 1.53 5.40 -3.85
C PHE A 83 1.75 4.53 -2.61
N ARG A 84 2.24 5.15 -1.55
CA ARG A 84 2.43 4.50 -0.25
C ARG A 84 1.69 5.25 0.83
N ILE A 85 1.15 4.49 1.77
CA ILE A 85 0.48 4.97 2.97
C ILE A 85 1.38 4.63 4.14
N LEU A 86 1.76 5.66 4.88
CA LEU A 86 2.74 5.57 5.94
C LEU A 86 2.02 5.39 7.28
N GLY A 87 2.49 4.45 8.10
CA GLY A 87 2.04 4.30 9.48
C GLY A 87 2.32 5.57 10.30
N SER A 88 1.44 5.85 11.27
CA SER A 88 1.44 7.12 11.98
C SER A 88 2.51 7.21 13.07
N ALA A 89 2.64 6.16 13.90
CA ALA A 89 3.59 6.13 15.00
C ALA A 89 4.42 4.84 15.03
N ALA A 90 5.53 4.91 15.76
CA ALA A 90 6.41 3.79 15.95
C ALA A 90 5.71 2.66 16.71
N ASN A 91 5.89 1.42 16.23
CA ASN A 91 5.33 0.18 16.74
C ASN A 91 3.84 -0.06 16.46
N ASP A 92 3.14 0.84 15.76
CA ASP A 92 1.73 0.65 15.40
C ASP A 92 1.50 -0.57 14.47
N CYS A 93 2.54 -0.98 13.73
CA CYS A 93 2.50 -2.08 12.77
C CYS A 93 1.39 -1.92 11.72
N SER A 94 1.28 -0.72 11.13
CA SER A 94 0.31 -0.43 10.07
C SER A 94 0.56 -1.30 8.83
N GLY A 95 -0.50 -1.77 8.18
CA GLY A 95 -0.38 -2.69 7.04
C GLY A 95 -0.18 -4.14 7.45
N TYR A 96 -0.43 -4.51 8.71
CA TYR A 96 -0.46 -5.91 9.13
C TYR A 96 -1.54 -6.71 8.40
N SER A 97 -2.70 -6.07 8.17
CA SER A 97 -3.76 -6.61 7.33
C SER A 97 -4.25 -5.53 6.37
N VAL A 98 -4.46 -5.88 5.11
CA VAL A 98 -4.99 -4.97 4.09
C VAL A 98 -6.17 -5.61 3.35
N SER A 99 -7.14 -4.80 2.93
CA SER A 99 -8.30 -5.23 2.14
C SER A 99 -8.86 -4.05 1.33
N ALA A 100 -9.53 -4.34 0.23
CA ALA A 100 -10.49 -3.39 -0.34
C ALA A 100 -11.65 -3.17 0.63
N ALA A 101 -12.16 -1.94 0.68
CA ALA A 101 -13.45 -1.58 1.25
C ALA A 101 -14.54 -1.44 0.16
N GLY A 102 -14.12 -1.20 -1.09
CA GLY A 102 -15.01 -0.72 -2.15
C GLY A 102 -15.33 0.77 -1.98
N ASP A 103 -16.09 1.37 -2.87
CA ASP A 103 -16.56 2.76 -2.73
C ASP A 103 -17.56 2.90 -1.55
N MET A 104 -17.05 3.33 -0.39
CA MET A 104 -17.83 3.47 0.84
C MET A 104 -18.52 4.82 0.97
N ASN A 105 -18.07 5.82 0.19
CA ASN A 105 -18.54 7.20 0.31
C ASN A 105 -19.44 7.64 -0.87
N GLY A 106 -19.51 6.85 -1.95
CA GLY A 106 -20.33 7.08 -3.14
C GLY A 106 -19.71 8.04 -4.16
N ASP A 107 -18.40 8.25 -4.17
CA ASP A 107 -17.70 9.14 -5.11
C ASP A 107 -17.21 8.44 -6.39
N GLY A 108 -17.39 7.12 -6.47
CA GLY A 108 -16.97 6.30 -7.60
C GLY A 108 -15.50 5.87 -7.57
N ILE A 109 -14.79 6.06 -6.45
CA ILE A 109 -13.42 5.60 -6.23
C ILE A 109 -13.46 4.53 -5.12
N ASP A 110 -12.79 3.40 -5.33
CA ASP A 110 -12.76 2.36 -4.31
C ASP A 110 -11.90 2.77 -3.10
N ASP A 111 -12.38 2.47 -1.88
CA ASP A 111 -11.69 2.74 -0.63
C ASP A 111 -10.88 1.53 -0.13
N LEU A 112 -9.99 1.79 0.82
CA LEU A 112 -9.02 0.83 1.37
C LEU A 112 -9.20 0.64 2.89
N LEU A 113 -8.96 -0.58 3.37
CA LEU A 113 -8.83 -0.90 4.79
C LEU A 113 -7.38 -1.28 5.11
N ILE A 114 -6.84 -0.69 6.18
CA ILE A 114 -5.48 -0.96 6.66
C ILE A 114 -5.52 -1.15 8.17
N GLY A 115 -5.10 -2.32 8.63
CA GLY A 115 -4.98 -2.65 10.04
C GLY A 115 -3.64 -2.26 10.63
N ALA A 116 -3.66 -1.62 11.79
CA ALA A 116 -2.51 -1.29 12.63
C ALA A 116 -2.79 -1.83 14.05
N TYR A 117 -2.50 -3.12 14.27
CA TYR A 117 -3.05 -3.86 15.41
C TYR A 117 -2.41 -3.47 16.77
N LEU A 118 -1.29 -2.76 16.75
CA LEU A 118 -0.62 -2.25 17.95
C LEU A 118 -0.81 -0.74 18.13
N ALA A 119 -1.56 -0.08 17.25
CA ALA A 119 -1.79 1.34 17.36
C ALA A 119 -2.57 1.67 18.64
N ASP A 120 -2.10 2.70 19.34
CA ASP A 120 -2.69 3.21 20.58
C ASP A 120 -3.09 4.69 20.46
N PRO A 121 -3.95 5.07 19.47
CA PRO A 121 -4.38 6.44 19.33
C PRO A 121 -5.11 6.89 20.60
N PRO A 122 -5.02 8.19 20.97
CA PRO A 122 -5.83 8.73 22.05
C PRO A 122 -7.30 8.39 21.78
N SER A 123 -8.02 7.99 22.83
CA SER A 123 -9.43 7.61 22.71
C SER A 123 -10.20 8.69 21.95
N LYS A 124 -11.12 8.28 21.08
CA LYS A 124 -12.10 9.16 20.41
C LYS A 124 -12.80 10.14 21.36
N ASP A 125 -12.86 9.79 22.66
CA ASP A 125 -13.50 10.56 23.72
C ASP A 125 -12.53 11.44 24.54
N ALA A 126 -11.33 11.73 24.02
CA ALA A 126 -10.49 12.75 24.62
C ALA A 126 -11.18 14.13 24.44
N PRO A 127 -11.43 14.88 25.53
CA PRO A 127 -12.23 16.11 25.53
C PRO A 127 -11.57 17.27 24.75
#